data_AF-A0A534VMY3-F1
#
_entry.id   AF-A0A534VMY3-F1
#
_cell.length_a   1.000
_cell.length_b   1.000
_cell.length_c   1.000
_cell.angle_alpha   90.00
_cell.angle_beta   90.00
_cell.angle_gamma   90.00
#
_symmetry.space_group_name_H-M   'P 1'
#
loop_
_entity.id
_entity.type
_entity.pdbx_description
1 polymer ?
#
loop_
_entity_poly.entity_id
_entity_poly.type
_entity_poly.pdbx_seq_one_letter_code
_entity_poly.pdbx_strand_id
1 'polypeptide(L)'
;PDELLEQSLSRFISPEETREFTAALREVVARGVTRNARLNPRSASGEIIPTTLNASALRDLDGKVIGAIGILRDMRAYERVVRDLRASQGEL
;
A
#
# COMPACT_ATOMS: atom_id res chain seq x y z
N PRO A 1 -17.57 10.39 8.86
CA PRO A 1 -16.57 9.81 7.95
C PRO A 1 -17.21 8.66 7.16
N ASP A 2 -17.27 8.77 5.84
CA ASP A 2 -17.75 7.65 5.02
C ASP A 2 -16.65 6.59 4.99
N GLU A 3 -16.83 5.53 5.76
CA GLU A 3 -16.02 4.32 5.63
C GLU A 3 -16.23 3.73 4.23
N LEU A 4 -15.14 3.55 3.49
CA LEU A 4 -15.16 3.01 2.15
C LEU A 4 -15.23 1.48 2.20
N LEU A 5 -16.40 0.97 2.57
CA LEU A 5 -16.69 -0.46 2.56
C LEU A 5 -17.06 -0.91 1.15
N GLU A 6 -16.67 -2.13 0.78
CA GLU A 6 -17.00 -2.79 -0.50
C GLU A 6 -16.46 -2.07 -1.76
N GLN A 7 -15.51 -1.15 -1.61
CA GLN A 7 -14.89 -0.46 -2.73
C GLN A 7 -13.51 -1.05 -3.07
N SER A 8 -13.25 -1.16 -4.37
CA SER A 8 -11.91 -1.54 -4.85
C SER A 8 -10.91 -0.41 -4.62
N LEU A 9 -9.74 -0.75 -4.08
CA LEU A 9 -8.59 0.16 -3.96
C LEU A 9 -8.19 0.76 -5.32
N SER A 10 -8.42 0.04 -6.42
CA SER A 10 -8.10 0.49 -7.79
C SER A 10 -8.77 1.81 -8.18
N ARG A 11 -9.83 2.23 -7.48
CA ARG A 11 -10.48 3.52 -7.70
C ARG A 11 -9.66 4.71 -7.20
N PHE A 12 -8.74 4.46 -6.27
CA PHE A 12 -7.99 5.51 -5.59
C PHE A 12 -6.56 5.62 -6.11
N ILE A 13 -6.09 4.67 -6.91
CA ILE A 13 -4.73 4.62 -7.47
C ILE A 13 -4.77 4.74 -9.00
N SER A 14 -3.63 5.05 -9.63
CA SER A 14 -3.56 5.17 -11.07
C SER A 14 -3.78 3.83 -11.80
N PRO A 15 -4.06 3.83 -13.12
CA PRO A 15 -4.15 2.61 -13.90
C PRO A 15 -2.86 1.78 -13.93
N GLU A 16 -1.70 2.43 -13.82
CA GLU A 16 -0.39 1.77 -13.74
C GLU A 16 -0.23 1.07 -12.40
N GLU A 17 -0.46 1.79 -11.30
CA GLU A 17 -0.43 1.23 -9.94
C GLU A 17 -1.47 0.13 -9.73
N THR A 18 -2.61 0.19 -10.42
CA THR A 18 -3.61 -0.90 -10.40
C THR A 18 -3.02 -2.20 -10.95
N ARG A 19 -2.19 -2.14 -12.00
CA ARG A 19 -1.52 -3.32 -12.55
C ARG A 19 -0.49 -3.87 -11.57
N GLU A 20 0.30 -2.99 -10.96
CA GLU A 20 1.29 -3.36 -9.95
C GLU A 20 0.63 -3.97 -8.71
N PHE A 21 -0.45 -3.36 -8.22
CA PHE A 21 -1.25 -3.88 -7.11
C PHE A 21 -1.83 -5.26 -7.44
N THR A 22 -2.36 -5.44 -8.65
CA THR A 22 -2.87 -6.75 -9.10
C THR A 22 -1.75 -7.79 -9.16
N ALA A 23 -0.55 -7.42 -9.60
CA ALA A 23 0.61 -8.30 -9.59
C ALA A 23 1.03 -8.68 -8.17
N ALA A 24 1.02 -7.72 -7.24
CA ALA A 24 1.27 -7.97 -5.82
C ALA A 24 0.22 -8.92 -5.23
N LEU A 25 -1.07 -8.76 -5.52
CA LEU A 25 -2.10 -9.70 -5.07
C LEU A 25 -1.87 -11.12 -5.60
N ARG A 26 -1.46 -11.27 -6.87
CA ARG A 26 -1.09 -12.58 -7.43
C ARG A 26 0.11 -13.19 -6.71
N GLU A 27 1.09 -12.37 -6.34
CA GLU A 27 2.23 -12.82 -5.55
C GLU A 27 1.80 -13.26 -4.14
N VAL A 28 0.90 -12.52 -3.48
CA VAL A 28 0.32 -12.92 -2.19
C VAL A 28 -0.36 -14.29 -2.29
N VAL A 29 -1.14 -14.53 -3.36
CA VAL A 29 -1.77 -15.84 -3.58
C VAL A 29 -0.73 -16.94 -3.78
N ALA A 30 0.32 -16.68 -4.57
CA ALA A 30 1.34 -17.68 -4.91
C ALA A 30 2.34 -17.97 -3.78
N ARG A 31 2.77 -16.94 -3.05
CA ARG A 31 3.88 -16.98 -2.08
C ARG A 31 3.45 -16.71 -0.64
N GLY A 32 2.21 -16.27 -0.44
CA GLY A 32 1.62 -16.02 0.88
C GLY A 32 1.82 -14.60 1.42
N VAL A 33 2.83 -13.85 0.95
CA VAL A 33 3.13 -12.48 1.44
C VAL A 33 3.67 -11.57 0.34
N THR A 34 3.40 -10.28 0.47
CA THR A 34 4.10 -9.19 -0.25
C THR A 34 4.50 -8.13 0.75
N ARG A 35 5.73 -7.61 0.60
CA ARG A 35 6.30 -6.59 1.49
C ARG A 35 6.65 -5.32 0.73
N ASN A 36 6.30 -4.18 1.32
CA ASN A 36 6.72 -2.85 0.90
C ASN A 36 6.37 -2.47 -0.56
N ALA A 37 5.23 -2.92 -1.09
CA ALA A 37 4.74 -2.41 -2.37
C ALA A 37 4.41 -0.92 -2.21
N ARG A 38 4.81 -0.07 -3.15
CA ARG A 38 4.55 1.37 -3.08
C ARG A 38 3.26 1.67 -3.83
N LEU A 39 2.37 2.42 -3.21
CA LEU A 39 1.12 2.89 -3.81
C LEU A 39 0.91 4.35 -3.44
N ASN A 40 0.31 5.13 -4.33
CA ASN A 40 0.08 6.54 -4.12
C ASN A 40 -1.41 6.88 -4.26
N PRO A 41 -2.28 6.37 -3.37
CA PRO A 41 -3.70 6.63 -3.44
C PRO A 41 -4.03 8.12 -3.31
N ARG A 42 -5.11 8.53 -3.96
CA ARG A 42 -5.69 9.87 -3.84
C ARG A 42 -6.69 9.92 -2.69
N SER A 43 -6.54 10.92 -1.82
CA SER A 43 -7.50 11.23 -0.77
C SER A 43 -8.82 11.76 -1.37
N ALA A 44 -9.84 11.92 -0.53
CA ALA A 44 -11.09 12.57 -0.93
C ALA A 44 -10.90 14.02 -1.41
N SER A 45 -9.84 14.71 -0.96
CA SER A 45 -9.46 16.05 -1.42
C SER A 45 -8.60 16.05 -2.68
N GLY A 46 -8.26 14.86 -3.22
CA GLY A 46 -7.42 14.70 -4.40
C GLY A 46 -5.91 14.71 -4.12
N GLU A 47 -5.50 14.88 -2.86
CA GLU A 47 -4.09 14.81 -2.44
C GLU A 47 -3.54 13.40 -2.66
N ILE A 48 -2.34 13.31 -3.22
CA ILE A 48 -1.63 12.04 -3.37
C ILE A 48 -0.94 11.70 -2.04
N ILE A 49 -1.26 10.55 -1.48
CA ILE A 49 -0.66 10.07 -0.23
C ILE A 49 0.35 8.97 -0.57
N PRO A 50 1.67 9.19 -0.41
CA PRO A 50 2.65 8.13 -0.57
C PRO A 50 2.42 7.07 0.52
N THR A 51 2.23 5.82 0.10
CA THR A 51 1.99 4.71 1.01
C THR A 51 2.87 3.51 0.71
N THR A 52 3.13 2.71 1.74
CA THR A 52 3.64 1.35 1.59
C THR A 52 2.56 0.35 1.96
N LEU A 53 2.40 -0.68 1.13
CA LEU A 53 1.48 -1.80 1.31
C LEU A 53 2.27 -3.03 1.75
N ASN A 54 1.85 -3.60 2.88
CA ASN A 54 2.18 -4.97 3.25
C ASN A 54 0.92 -5.82 3.16
N ALA A 55 0.99 -6.97 2.51
CA ALA A 55 -0.16 -7.84 2.31
C ALA A 55 0.18 -9.31 2.58
N SER A 56 -0.83 -10.04 3.05
CA SER A 56 -0.72 -11.46 3.37
C SER A 56 -1.96 -12.20 2.87
N ALA A 57 -1.77 -13.47 2.49
CA ALA A 57 -2.86 -14.34 2.13
C ALA A 57 -3.68 -14.66 3.38
N LEU A 58 -5.01 -14.59 3.25
CA LEU A 58 -5.94 -15.18 4.20
C LEU A 58 -6.18 -16.62 3.78
N ARG A 59 -6.03 -17.55 4.72
CA ARG A 59 -6.18 -18.98 4.49
C ARG A 59 -7.27 -19.55 5.40
N ASP A 60 -8.01 -20.53 4.89
CA ASP A 60 -8.93 -21.32 5.71
C ASP A 60 -8.17 -22.40 6.53
N LEU A 61 -8.92 -23.23 7.26
CA LEU A 61 -8.38 -24.29 8.11
C LEU A 61 -7.64 -25.38 7.31
N ASP A 62 -7.97 -25.54 6.03
CA ASP A 62 -7.33 -26.51 5.13
C ASP A 62 -6.10 -25.89 4.41
N GLY A 63 -5.76 -24.63 4.72
CA GLY A 63 -4.62 -23.92 4.16
C GLY A 63 -4.86 -23.31 2.78
N LYS A 64 -6.09 -23.40 2.26
CA LYS A 64 -6.47 -22.82 0.95
C LYS A 64 -6.59 -21.30 1.07
N VAL A 65 -6.07 -20.59 0.07
CA VAL A 65 -6.19 -19.12 0.02
C VAL A 65 -7.64 -18.73 -0.28
N ILE A 66 -8.24 -17.95 0.63
CA ILE A 66 -9.61 -17.43 0.53
C ILE A 66 -9.65 -15.91 0.31
N GLY A 67 -8.52 -15.23 0.42
CA GLY A 67 -8.43 -13.79 0.19
C GLY A 67 -7.04 -13.23 0.49
N ALA A 68 -6.96 -11.90 0.55
CA ALA A 68 -5.76 -11.19 0.98
C ALA A 68 -6.15 -10.08 1.96
N ILE A 69 -5.31 -9.87 2.97
CA ILE A 69 -5.38 -8.72 3.87
C ILE A 69 -4.18 -7.84 3.60
N GLY A 70 -4.42 -6.53 3.47
CA GLY A 70 -3.40 -5.53 3.18
C GLY A 70 -3.47 -4.37 4.16
N ILE A 71 -2.30 -3.88 4.59
CA ILE A 71 -2.16 -2.68 5.41
C ILE A 71 -1.38 -1.65 4.61
N LEU A 72 -2.02 -0.50 4.34
CA LEU A 72 -1.36 0.67 3.80
C LEU A 72 -0.86 1.56 4.94
N ARG A 73 0.40 1.97 4.88
CA ARG A 73 1.00 2.92 5.81
C ARG A 73 1.28 4.23 5.10
N ASP A 74 0.71 5.34 5.60
CA ASP A 74 1.04 6.71 5.17
C ASP A 74 2.50 7.02 5.50
N MET A 75 3.27 7.41 4.47
CA MET A 75 4.69 7.68 4.55
C MET A 75 5.02 9.18 4.63
N ARG A 76 4.04 10.09 4.56
CA ARG A 76 4.31 11.55 4.52
C ARG A 76 5.10 12.04 5.74
N ALA A 77 4.73 11.58 6.93
CA ALA A 77 5.44 11.94 8.16
C ALA A 77 6.88 11.41 8.16
N TYR A 78 7.06 10.16 7.70
CA TYR A 78 8.37 9.53 7.61
C TYR A 78 9.28 10.24 6.59
N GLU A 79 8.76 10.56 5.41
CA GLU A 79 9.51 11.25 4.36
C GLU A 79 9.95 12.66 4.77
N ARG A 80 9.15 13.37 5.56
CA ARG A 80 9.54 14.67 6.14
C ARG A 80 10.75 14.49 7.07
N VAL A 81 10.66 13.57 8.02
CA VAL A 81 11.77 13.29 8.96
C VAL A 81 13.05 12.91 8.22
N VAL A 82 12.96 12.04 7.20
CA VAL A 82 14.13 11.65 6.39
C VAL A 82 14.72 12.83 5.61
N ARG A 83 13.87 13.71 5.08
CA ARG A 83 14.31 14.91 4.34
C ARG A 83 15.02 15.89 5.26
N ASP A 84 14.46 16.17 6.42
CA ASP A 84 15.01 17.11 7.39
C ASP A 84 16.38 16.61 7.88
N LEU A 85 16.48 15.32 8.19
CA LEU A 85 17.76 14.69 8.57
C LEU A 85 18.83 14.83 7.47
N ARG A 86 18.45 14.62 6.21
CA ARG A 86 19.38 14.75 5.07
C ARG A 86 19.84 16.19 4.85
N ALA A 87 18.94 17.17 5.05
CA ALA A 87 19.30 18.58 4.96
C ALA A 87 20.34 18.95 6.03
N SER A 88 20.12 18.54 7.28
CA SER A 88 21.07 18.80 8.37
C SER A 88 22.42 18.10 8.21
N GLN A 89 22.48 16.95 7.52
CA GLN A 89 23.73 16.25 7.22
C GLN A 89 24.55 16.90 6.09
N GLY A 90 23.91 17.69 5.22
CA GLY A 90 24.58 18.40 4.11
C GLY A 90 25.11 19.79 4.49
N GLU A 91 24.79 20.27 5.69
CA GLU A 91 25.22 21.57 6.24
C GLU A 91 26.49 21.47 7.12
N LEU A 92 27.07 20.27 7.23
CA LEU A 92 28.32 19.94 7.93
C LEU A 92 29.44 19.58 6.94
#